data_AF-A0A8C2V8U6-F1
#
_entry.id   AF-A0A8C2V8U6-F1
#
_cell.length_a   1.000
_cell.length_b   1.000
_cell.length_c   1.000
_cell.angle_alpha   90.00
_cell.angle_beta   90.00
_cell.angle_gamma   90.00
#
_symmetry.space_group_name_H-M   'P 1'
#
loop_
_entity.id
_entity.type
_entity.pdbx_description
1 polymer ?
#
loop_
_entity_poly.entity_id
_entity_poly.type
_entity_poly.pdbx_seq_one_letter_code
_entity_poly.pdbx_strand_id
1 'polypeptide(L)'
;MWHLLPPSALLLLVSSVTQAANHSKAVVFLDPPWVRMLEDDNVTLTCQGDYPPEDNSTHWYHNGTRISSQASSYFIRAVRIKDSGEYQCQTGLSTRSDTVQLQVHADWLVLQTTKWVFQEGELIRLRCHTWKNKPLYKVTYVQNGRPQRFFHRNLEFHIPEATLNHSGSYYCRGLLGYNNMSSRTVDIIVGDPTFPSIDPPFASWHQITLCLVMGLLFALDTGLYISIQRDFQRSMVDKEEHNFKWNRNQDK
;
A
#
# COMPACT_ATOMS: atom_id res chain seq x y z
N MET A 1 4.83 -31.43 -60.50
CA MET A 1 4.79 -29.96 -60.53
C MET A 1 4.39 -29.46 -59.15
N TRP A 2 5.37 -29.26 -58.27
CA TRP A 2 5.19 -28.61 -56.97
C TRP A 2 5.89 -27.25 -57.09
N HIS A 3 5.12 -26.17 -57.14
CA HIS A 3 5.68 -24.82 -57.14
C HIS A 3 6.02 -24.45 -55.69
N LEU A 4 7.33 -24.48 -55.38
CA LEU A 4 7.88 -23.91 -54.16
C LEU A 4 7.72 -22.38 -54.24
N LEU A 5 6.95 -21.82 -53.31
CA LEU A 5 6.89 -20.38 -53.07
C LEU A 5 8.28 -19.86 -52.66
N PRO A 6 8.74 -18.72 -53.22
CA PRO A 6 10.07 -18.19 -52.89
C PRO A 6 10.13 -17.73 -51.42
N PRO A 7 11.28 -17.94 -50.74
CA PRO A 7 11.47 -17.64 -49.32
C PRO A 7 11.37 -16.15 -48.96
N SER A 8 11.28 -15.26 -49.95
CA SER A 8 11.05 -13.82 -49.76
C SER A 8 9.64 -13.48 -49.28
N ALA A 9 8.67 -14.40 -49.36
CA ALA A 9 7.31 -14.19 -48.86
C ALA A 9 7.14 -14.47 -47.36
N LEU A 10 8.09 -15.15 -46.70
CA LEU A 10 8.00 -15.47 -45.27
C LEU A 10 8.42 -14.30 -44.34
N LEU A 11 9.05 -13.26 -44.89
CA LEU A 11 9.59 -12.14 -44.12
C LEU A 11 8.60 -10.99 -43.90
N LEU A 12 7.36 -11.08 -44.39
CA LEU A 12 6.35 -10.02 -44.25
C LEU A 12 5.17 -10.37 -43.32
N LEU A 13 5.23 -11.48 -42.58
CA LEU A 13 4.17 -11.89 -41.65
C LEU A 13 4.51 -11.73 -40.15
N VAL A 14 5.47 -10.88 -39.79
CA VAL A 14 5.75 -10.55 -38.38
C VAL A 14 5.99 -9.05 -38.20
N SER A 15 4.95 -8.25 -38.43
CA SER A 15 4.89 -6.89 -37.91
C SER A 15 3.45 -6.39 -37.83
N SER A 16 2.61 -7.12 -37.11
CA SER A 16 1.53 -6.50 -36.35
C SER A 16 1.61 -6.99 -34.91
N VAL A 17 2.73 -6.65 -34.25
CA VAL A 17 2.65 -6.43 -32.80
C VAL A 17 1.68 -5.27 -32.66
N THR A 18 0.43 -5.58 -32.33
CA THR A 18 -0.53 -4.62 -31.82
C THR A 18 0.16 -3.94 -30.65
N GLN A 19 0.65 -2.72 -30.87
CA GLN A 19 1.12 -1.87 -29.80
C GLN A 19 -0.13 -1.53 -29.00
N ALA A 20 -0.44 -2.37 -28.00
CA ALA A 20 -1.39 -2.02 -26.98
C ALA A 20 -0.84 -0.73 -26.37
N ALA A 21 -1.45 0.40 -26.72
CA ALA A 21 -1.12 1.68 -26.14
C ALA A 21 -1.34 1.52 -24.64
N ASN A 22 -0.24 1.37 -23.89
CA ASN A 22 -0.27 1.24 -22.45
C ASN A 22 -0.52 2.63 -21.89
N HIS A 23 -1.78 3.07 -21.96
CA HIS A 23 -2.22 4.36 -21.49
C HIS A 23 -2.00 4.44 -19.98
N SER A 24 -1.24 5.45 -19.54
CA SER A 24 -1.04 5.78 -18.13
C SER A 24 -2.40 5.98 -17.44
N LYS A 25 -2.47 5.81 -16.12
CA LYS A 25 -3.71 6.07 -15.37
C LYS A 25 -3.76 7.53 -14.96
N ALA A 26 -4.91 8.19 -15.17
CA ALA A 26 -5.11 9.55 -14.69
C ALA A 26 -5.15 9.59 -13.15
N VAL A 27 -4.86 10.75 -12.56
CA VAL A 27 -4.83 10.95 -11.10
C VAL A 27 -5.61 12.21 -10.74
N VAL A 28 -6.47 12.12 -9.73
CA VAL A 28 -7.24 13.25 -9.21
C VAL A 28 -6.53 13.85 -7.99
N PHE A 29 -6.31 15.16 -8.01
CA PHE A 29 -5.78 15.93 -6.89
C PHE A 29 -6.85 16.87 -6.34
N LEU A 30 -6.90 16.99 -5.02
CA LEU A 30 -7.73 17.98 -4.33
C LEU A 30 -6.88 19.18 -3.93
N ASP A 31 -7.40 20.39 -4.16
CA ASP A 31 -6.86 21.62 -3.61
C ASP A 31 -7.97 22.41 -2.90
N PRO A 32 -7.92 22.55 -1.57
CA PRO A 32 -6.91 21.99 -0.65
C PRO A 32 -6.96 20.44 -0.56
N PRO A 33 -5.91 19.76 -0.05
CA PRO A 33 -5.75 18.30 -0.18
C PRO A 33 -6.62 17.45 0.76
N TRP A 34 -7.69 18.02 1.32
CA TRP A 34 -8.46 17.39 2.40
C TRP A 34 -9.58 16.52 1.84
N VAL A 35 -9.61 15.24 2.21
CA VAL A 35 -10.70 14.33 1.82
C VAL A 35 -11.97 14.53 2.65
N ARG A 36 -11.88 15.33 3.72
CA ARG A 36 -13.01 15.74 4.56
C ARG A 36 -13.13 17.26 4.64
N MET A 37 -14.34 17.77 4.44
CA MET A 37 -14.62 19.21 4.41
C MET A 37 -15.91 19.53 5.16
N LEU A 38 -16.08 20.81 5.50
CA LEU A 38 -17.34 21.33 6.01
C LEU A 38 -18.16 21.95 4.88
N GLU A 39 -19.48 22.02 5.06
CA GLU A 39 -20.31 22.80 4.15
C GLU A 39 -19.85 24.26 4.05
N ASP A 40 -20.06 24.85 2.88
CA ASP A 40 -19.58 26.18 2.50
C ASP A 40 -18.05 26.30 2.28
N ASP A 41 -17.27 25.21 2.46
CA ASP A 41 -15.88 25.18 2.00
C ASP A 41 -15.80 25.20 0.46
N ASN A 42 -14.63 25.52 -0.08
CA ASN A 42 -14.36 25.49 -1.51
C ASN A 42 -13.29 24.43 -1.80
N VAL A 43 -13.43 23.73 -2.93
CA VAL A 43 -12.45 22.75 -3.39
C VAL A 43 -12.31 22.79 -4.90
N THR A 44 -11.08 22.62 -5.37
CA THR A 44 -10.76 22.37 -6.77
C THR A 44 -10.28 20.94 -6.91
N LEU A 45 -10.91 20.18 -7.80
CA LEU A 45 -10.42 18.87 -8.23
C LEU A 45 -9.63 19.07 -9.52
N THR A 46 -8.40 18.56 -9.60
CA THR A 46 -7.56 18.66 -10.79
C THR A 46 -7.22 17.27 -11.30
N CYS A 47 -7.40 17.05 -12.59
CA CYS A 47 -7.05 15.81 -13.26
C CYS A 47 -5.66 15.93 -13.88
N GLN A 48 -4.74 15.10 -13.40
CA GLN A 48 -3.44 14.89 -14.04
C GLN A 48 -3.54 13.66 -14.94
N GLY A 49 -3.21 13.84 -16.21
CA GLY A 49 -3.19 12.78 -17.21
C GLY A 49 -2.59 13.31 -18.51
N ASP A 50 -2.36 12.40 -19.44
CA ASP A 50 -1.83 12.70 -20.75
C ASP A 50 -2.97 13.06 -21.71
N TYR A 51 -2.75 14.06 -22.56
CA TYR A 51 -3.75 14.57 -23.50
C TYR A 51 -3.23 14.43 -24.93
N PRO A 52 -4.08 14.07 -25.90
CA PRO A 52 -3.70 14.16 -27.32
C PRO A 52 -3.53 15.63 -27.73
N PRO A 53 -2.68 15.94 -28.73
CA PRO A 53 -2.42 17.33 -29.15
C PRO A 53 -3.68 18.11 -29.59
N GLU A 54 -4.66 17.40 -30.17
CA GLU A 54 -5.88 17.98 -30.74
C GLU A 54 -7.03 18.10 -29.74
N ASP A 55 -6.93 17.47 -28.56
CA ASP A 55 -8.01 17.42 -27.58
C ASP A 55 -7.46 17.44 -26.14
N ASN A 56 -7.71 18.55 -25.44
CA ASN A 56 -7.34 18.74 -24.05
C ASN A 56 -8.51 18.54 -23.08
N SER A 57 -9.56 17.83 -23.50
CA SER A 57 -10.75 17.60 -22.69
C SER A 57 -10.52 16.55 -21.60
N THR A 58 -11.18 16.78 -20.46
CA THR A 58 -11.22 15.87 -19.31
C THR A 58 -12.64 15.39 -19.10
N HIS A 59 -12.79 14.09 -18.90
CA HIS A 59 -14.05 13.47 -18.52
C HIS A 59 -14.09 13.27 -17.01
N TRP A 60 -14.92 14.05 -16.33
CA TRP A 60 -15.15 13.93 -14.89
C TRP A 60 -16.33 13.02 -14.57
N TYR A 61 -16.21 12.26 -13.47
CA TYR A 61 -17.26 11.39 -12.96
C TYR A 61 -17.48 11.65 -11.46
N HIS A 62 -18.74 11.75 -11.05
CA HIS A 62 -19.18 11.79 -9.65
C HIS A 62 -20.17 10.66 -9.41
N ASN A 63 -19.85 9.74 -8.49
CA ASN A 63 -20.62 8.53 -8.22
C ASN A 63 -20.94 7.74 -9.50
N GLY A 64 -19.93 7.59 -10.37
CA GLY A 64 -20.04 6.93 -11.68
C GLY A 64 -20.75 7.73 -12.78
N THR A 65 -21.41 8.84 -12.43
CA THR A 65 -22.15 9.68 -13.39
C THR A 65 -21.24 10.74 -13.99
N ARG A 66 -21.29 10.93 -15.31
CA ARG A 66 -20.46 11.92 -16.00
C ARG A 66 -20.91 13.34 -15.67
N ILE A 67 -19.97 14.19 -15.26
CA ILE A 67 -20.17 15.62 -15.03
C ILE A 67 -19.98 16.36 -16.34
N SER A 68 -20.69 17.48 -16.54
CA SER A 68 -20.63 18.25 -17.80
C SER A 68 -19.31 18.98 -18.04
N SER A 69 -18.48 19.16 -17.00
CA SER A 69 -17.20 19.85 -17.10
C SER A 69 -16.22 19.07 -17.98
N GLN A 70 -15.60 19.79 -18.92
CA GLN A 70 -14.54 19.26 -19.79
C GLN A 70 -13.15 19.84 -19.46
N ALA A 71 -13.07 20.76 -18.50
CA ALA A 71 -11.82 21.36 -18.08
C ALA A 71 -11.00 20.38 -17.22
N SER A 72 -9.67 20.50 -17.28
CA SER A 72 -8.73 19.74 -16.44
C SER A 72 -8.91 20.00 -14.94
N SER A 73 -9.53 21.12 -14.57
CA SER A 73 -9.91 21.44 -13.20
C SER A 73 -11.43 21.61 -13.06
N TYR A 74 -11.99 21.04 -12.00
CA TYR A 74 -13.40 21.14 -11.62
C TYR A 74 -13.50 21.82 -10.26
N PHE A 75 -14.02 23.06 -10.26
CA PHE A 75 -14.16 23.87 -9.06
C PHE A 75 -15.55 23.75 -8.47
N ILE A 76 -15.63 23.35 -7.20
CA ILE A 76 -16.88 23.30 -6.43
C ILE A 76 -16.83 24.42 -5.40
N ARG A 77 -17.67 25.43 -5.62
CA ARG A 77 -17.87 26.53 -4.69
C ARG A 77 -18.90 26.14 -3.64
N ALA A 78 -18.61 26.43 -2.37
CA ALA A 78 -19.51 26.23 -1.25
C ALA A 78 -20.12 24.81 -1.26
N VAL A 79 -19.26 23.83 -1.05
CA VAL A 79 -19.61 22.40 -1.07
C VAL A 79 -20.79 22.10 -0.15
N ARG A 80 -21.61 21.13 -0.56
CA ARG A 80 -22.80 20.64 0.15
C ARG A 80 -22.68 19.15 0.42
N ILE A 81 -23.51 18.64 1.33
CA ILE A 81 -23.57 17.20 1.62
C ILE A 81 -23.70 16.34 0.35
N LYS A 82 -24.51 16.79 -0.63
CA LYS A 82 -24.73 16.09 -1.91
C LYS A 82 -23.47 15.98 -2.79
N ASP A 83 -22.47 16.84 -2.57
CA ASP A 83 -21.21 16.80 -3.33
C ASP A 83 -20.26 15.75 -2.76
N SER A 84 -20.60 15.11 -1.63
CA SER A 84 -19.89 13.93 -1.13
C SER A 84 -20.00 12.78 -2.13
N GLY A 85 -19.00 11.91 -2.12
CA GLY A 85 -19.00 10.70 -2.94
C GLY A 85 -17.67 10.46 -3.62
N GLU A 86 -17.73 9.68 -4.68
CA GLU A 86 -16.59 9.17 -5.42
C GLU A 86 -16.32 10.03 -6.65
N TYR A 87 -15.10 10.54 -6.77
CA TYR A 87 -14.65 11.33 -7.91
C TYR A 87 -13.58 10.58 -8.69
N GLN A 88 -13.74 10.58 -10.01
CA GLN A 88 -12.76 10.04 -10.95
C GLN A 88 -12.63 10.97 -12.15
N CYS A 89 -11.48 10.92 -12.81
CA CYS A 89 -11.28 11.60 -14.09
C CYS A 89 -10.67 10.67 -15.13
N GLN A 90 -10.80 11.04 -16.40
CA GLN A 90 -10.20 10.37 -17.54
C GLN A 90 -9.83 11.42 -18.59
N THR A 91 -8.71 11.24 -19.27
CA THR A 91 -8.24 12.11 -20.36
C THR A 91 -8.14 11.31 -21.65
N GLY A 92 -7.85 11.97 -22.77
CA GLY A 92 -7.79 11.29 -24.08
C GLY A 92 -6.68 10.22 -24.19
N LEU A 93 -5.57 10.36 -23.46
CA LEU A 93 -4.46 9.39 -23.46
C LEU A 93 -4.22 8.70 -22.11
N SER A 94 -5.06 8.95 -21.09
CA SER A 94 -4.96 8.24 -19.81
C SER A 94 -6.25 7.49 -19.48
N THR A 95 -6.10 6.29 -18.94
CA THR A 95 -7.21 5.49 -18.42
C THR A 95 -7.84 6.15 -17.20
N ARG A 96 -9.08 5.73 -16.87
CA ARG A 96 -9.84 6.30 -15.76
C ARG A 96 -9.10 6.15 -14.43
N SER A 97 -9.07 7.24 -13.67
CA SER A 97 -8.35 7.34 -12.41
C SER A 97 -8.86 6.39 -11.34
N ASP A 98 -8.03 6.19 -10.30
CA ASP A 98 -8.52 5.68 -9.03
C ASP A 98 -9.56 6.62 -8.44
N THR A 99 -10.40 6.06 -7.59
CA THR A 99 -11.45 6.81 -6.90
C THR A 99 -10.86 7.65 -5.77
N VAL A 100 -11.18 8.93 -5.78
CA VAL A 100 -11.00 9.82 -4.63
C VAL A 100 -12.34 10.01 -3.95
N GLN A 101 -12.43 9.61 -2.69
CA GLN A 101 -13.64 9.80 -1.90
C GLN A 101 -13.61 11.14 -1.16
N LEU A 102 -14.60 12.00 -1.43
CA LEU A 102 -14.80 13.27 -0.74
C LEU A 102 -15.97 13.14 0.26
N GLN A 103 -15.75 13.57 1.51
CA GLN A 103 -16.80 13.63 2.53
C GLN A 103 -17.05 15.08 2.97
N VAL A 104 -18.30 15.53 2.83
CA VAL A 104 -18.74 16.84 3.28
C VAL A 104 -19.61 16.68 4.52
N HIS A 105 -19.34 17.49 5.54
CA HIS A 105 -20.04 17.45 6.82
C HIS A 105 -20.70 18.79 7.16
N ALA A 106 -21.89 18.73 7.75
CA ALA A 106 -22.54 19.87 8.38
C ALA A 106 -22.28 19.81 9.88
N ASP A 107 -21.18 20.43 10.32
CA ASP A 107 -20.71 20.40 11.72
C ASP A 107 -19.89 21.66 12.05
N TRP A 108 -19.58 21.87 13.33
CA TRP A 108 -18.72 22.99 13.77
C TRP A 108 -17.25 22.72 13.50
N LEU A 109 -16.83 21.47 13.65
CA LEU A 109 -15.46 21.01 13.49
C LEU A 109 -15.40 19.76 12.61
N VAL A 110 -14.37 19.67 11.77
CA VAL A 110 -13.99 18.44 11.09
C VAL A 110 -12.49 18.23 11.24
N LEU A 111 -12.08 16.99 11.53
CA LEU A 111 -10.67 16.63 11.47
C LEU A 111 -10.31 16.26 10.03
N GLN A 112 -9.61 17.15 9.34
CA GLN A 112 -9.16 16.92 7.97
C GLN A 112 -7.90 16.04 7.95
N THR A 113 -7.85 15.16 6.96
CA THR A 113 -6.70 14.33 6.59
C THR A 113 -6.58 14.34 5.07
N THR A 114 -5.43 13.94 4.53
CA THR A 114 -5.19 13.88 3.08
C THR A 114 -5.67 12.58 2.44
N LYS A 115 -5.81 11.51 3.23
CA LYS A 115 -6.33 10.20 2.83
C LYS A 115 -6.68 9.36 4.05
N TRP A 116 -7.31 8.21 3.82
CA TRP A 116 -7.76 7.27 4.86
C TRP A 116 -6.73 6.17 5.12
N VAL A 117 -6.01 5.78 4.08
CA VAL A 117 -5.04 4.68 4.10
C VAL A 117 -3.66 5.24 3.74
N PHE A 118 -2.67 5.00 4.59
CA PHE A 118 -1.29 5.41 4.44
C PHE A 118 -0.39 4.18 4.40
N GLN A 119 0.74 4.28 3.71
CA GLN A 119 1.82 3.31 3.78
C GLN A 119 2.75 3.68 4.96
N GLU A 120 3.48 2.70 5.48
CA GLU A 120 4.52 2.98 6.49
C GLU A 120 5.56 3.97 5.94
N GLY A 121 6.02 4.87 6.81
CA GLY A 121 6.96 5.95 6.45
C GLY A 121 6.32 7.17 5.79
N GLU A 122 5.03 7.14 5.40
CA GLU A 122 4.37 8.32 4.82
C GLU A 122 4.05 9.40 5.87
N LEU A 123 4.03 10.65 5.43
CA LEU A 123 3.60 11.79 6.25
C LEU A 123 2.07 11.83 6.39
N ILE A 124 1.58 11.74 7.63
CA ILE A 124 0.16 11.99 7.96
C ILE A 124 0.00 13.45 8.36
N ARG A 125 -0.84 14.19 7.62
CA ARG A 125 -1.22 15.57 7.93
C ARG A 125 -2.63 15.62 8.47
N LEU A 126 -2.78 16.09 9.70
CA LEU A 126 -4.05 16.26 10.38
C LEU A 126 -4.30 17.75 10.66
N ARG A 127 -5.48 18.23 10.27
CA ARG A 127 -5.89 19.62 10.51
C ARG A 127 -7.28 19.66 11.16
N CYS A 128 -7.39 20.28 12.32
CA CYS A 128 -8.69 20.55 12.93
C CYS A 128 -9.31 21.79 12.27
N HIS A 129 -10.23 21.59 11.32
CA HIS A 129 -10.87 22.66 10.57
C HIS A 129 -12.20 23.07 11.21
N THR A 130 -12.48 24.37 11.15
CA THR A 130 -13.64 24.99 11.79
C THR A 130 -14.55 25.59 10.72
N TRP A 131 -15.86 25.53 10.97
CA TRP A 131 -16.81 26.13 10.05
C TRP A 131 -16.52 27.62 9.84
N LYS A 132 -16.43 28.03 8.57
CA LYS A 132 -16.07 29.39 8.14
C LYS A 132 -14.72 29.88 8.68
N ASN A 133 -13.77 28.97 8.92
CA ASN A 133 -12.42 29.29 9.42
C ASN A 133 -12.42 30.12 10.72
N LYS A 134 -13.41 29.91 11.59
CA LYS A 134 -13.47 30.58 12.90
C LYS A 134 -12.27 30.19 13.78
N PRO A 135 -11.74 31.11 14.61
CA PRO A 135 -10.58 30.81 15.46
C PRO A 135 -10.91 29.74 16.50
N LEU A 136 -9.99 28.77 16.63
CA LEU A 136 -10.08 27.65 17.59
C LEU A 136 -8.85 27.66 18.50
N TYR A 137 -9.07 27.43 19.79
CA TYR A 137 -8.03 27.47 20.84
C TYR A 137 -7.98 26.18 21.63
N LYS A 138 -6.87 25.95 22.33
CA LYS A 138 -6.64 24.77 23.19
C LYS A 138 -7.01 23.46 22.47
N VAL A 139 -6.47 23.29 21.27
CA VAL A 139 -6.79 22.18 20.38
C VAL A 139 -6.07 20.91 20.85
N THR A 140 -6.81 19.82 21.01
CA THR A 140 -6.28 18.49 21.29
C THR A 140 -6.63 17.55 20.14
N TYR A 141 -5.62 16.91 19.57
CA TYR A 141 -5.77 15.77 18.66
C TYR A 141 -5.76 14.49 19.49
N VAL A 142 -6.75 13.63 19.27
CA VAL A 142 -7.01 12.42 20.05
C VAL A 142 -7.04 11.22 19.11
N GLN A 143 -6.37 10.13 19.49
CA GLN A 143 -6.37 8.84 18.80
C GLN A 143 -6.85 7.77 19.77
N ASN A 144 -7.88 6.99 19.40
CA ASN A 144 -8.43 5.91 20.22
C ASN A 144 -8.77 6.38 21.65
N GLY A 145 -9.33 7.60 21.78
CA GLY A 145 -9.67 8.23 23.05
C GLY A 145 -8.49 8.80 23.85
N ARG A 146 -7.24 8.61 23.38
CA ARG A 146 -6.02 9.08 24.05
C ARG A 146 -5.48 10.37 23.39
N PRO A 147 -5.22 11.44 24.16
CA PRO A 147 -4.62 12.65 23.63
C PRO A 147 -3.23 12.37 23.05
N GLN A 148 -3.02 12.73 21.78
CA GLN A 148 -1.73 12.59 21.09
C GLN A 148 -0.97 13.91 21.04
N ARG A 149 -1.67 15.01 20.78
CA ARG A 149 -1.04 16.32 20.63
C ARG A 149 -1.94 17.44 21.14
N PHE A 150 -1.34 18.42 21.79
CA PHE A 150 -2.00 19.63 22.25
C PHE A 150 -1.34 20.88 21.64
N PHE A 151 -2.17 21.85 21.25
CA PHE A 151 -1.73 23.16 20.80
C PHE A 151 -2.60 24.26 21.43
N HIS A 152 -1.98 25.35 21.89
CA HIS A 152 -2.73 26.50 22.42
C HIS A 152 -3.55 27.21 21.34
N ARG A 153 -3.06 27.23 20.10
CA ARG A 153 -3.72 27.76 18.90
C ARG A 153 -3.99 26.63 17.91
N ASN A 154 -4.88 26.86 16.95
CA ASN A 154 -5.15 25.88 15.91
C ASN A 154 -3.94 25.74 14.96
N LEU A 155 -3.19 24.65 15.14
CA LEU A 155 -2.05 24.26 14.30
C LEU A 155 -2.30 22.85 13.76
N GLU A 156 -1.73 22.57 12.60
CA GLU A 156 -1.74 21.23 12.03
C GLU A 156 -0.88 20.28 12.88
N PHE A 157 -1.35 19.03 13.01
CA PHE A 157 -0.60 17.95 13.61
C PHE A 157 -0.03 17.08 12.49
N HIS A 158 1.30 16.97 12.47
CA HIS A 158 2.02 16.17 11.50
C HIS A 158 2.64 14.95 12.19
N ILE A 159 2.43 13.77 11.60
CA ILE A 159 3.14 12.54 11.95
C ILE A 159 4.10 12.27 10.78
N PRO A 160 5.39 12.58 10.92
CA PRO A 160 6.33 12.61 9.80
C PRO A 160 6.52 11.25 9.13
N GLU A 161 6.52 10.18 9.92
CA GLU A 161 6.68 8.81 9.47
C GLU A 161 5.55 7.95 10.07
N ALA A 162 4.63 7.51 9.21
CA ALA A 162 3.55 6.62 9.61
C ALA A 162 4.09 5.25 10.04
N THR A 163 3.47 4.67 11.07
CA THR A 163 3.75 3.33 11.58
C THR A 163 2.44 2.63 11.85
N LEU A 164 2.41 1.31 11.97
CA LEU A 164 1.19 0.55 12.27
C LEU A 164 0.46 1.06 13.53
N ASN A 165 1.19 1.57 14.53
CA ASN A 165 0.65 2.15 15.77
C ASN A 165 -0.12 3.46 15.56
N HIS A 166 0.07 4.11 14.42
CA HIS A 166 -0.69 5.30 14.02
C HIS A 166 -2.02 4.93 13.35
N SER A 167 -2.37 3.64 13.25
CA SER A 167 -3.73 3.24 12.88
C SER A 167 -4.71 3.50 14.02
N GLY A 168 -5.95 3.86 13.68
CA GLY A 168 -7.03 3.98 14.66
C GLY A 168 -8.00 5.13 14.38
N SER A 169 -8.85 5.39 15.36
CA SER A 169 -9.91 6.38 15.28
C SER A 169 -9.45 7.73 15.85
N TYR A 170 -9.41 8.75 15.01
CA TYR A 170 -8.92 10.08 15.32
C TYR A 170 -10.05 11.10 15.38
N TYR A 171 -9.99 12.03 16.32
CA TYR A 171 -10.82 13.24 16.33
C TYR A 171 -10.04 14.41 16.95
N CYS A 172 -10.52 15.63 16.72
CA CYS A 172 -9.99 16.81 17.38
C CYS A 172 -11.07 17.48 18.23
N ARG A 173 -10.63 18.17 19.28
CA ARG A 173 -11.50 19.01 20.11
C ARG A 173 -10.79 20.30 20.50
N GLY A 174 -11.55 21.34 20.77
CA GLY A 174 -11.01 22.64 21.17
C GLY A 174 -12.10 23.63 21.57
N LEU A 175 -11.68 24.84 21.88
CA LEU A 175 -12.55 25.95 22.26
C LEU A 175 -12.88 26.83 21.06
N LEU A 176 -14.14 26.80 20.64
CA LEU A 176 -14.70 27.72 19.66
C LEU A 176 -15.44 28.84 20.41
N GLY A 177 -14.76 29.98 20.60
CA GLY A 177 -15.21 30.98 21.58
C GLY A 177 -15.11 30.41 22.99
N TYR A 178 -16.24 30.29 23.69
CA TYR A 178 -16.34 29.70 25.04
C TYR A 178 -16.83 28.25 25.04
N ASN A 179 -17.21 27.72 23.87
CA ASN A 179 -17.81 26.40 23.76
C ASN A 179 -16.75 25.34 23.49
N ASN A 180 -16.79 24.25 24.24
CA ASN A 180 -16.03 23.05 23.93
C ASN A 180 -16.70 22.33 22.76
N MET A 181 -16.00 22.26 21.63
CA MET A 181 -16.45 21.55 20.45
C MET A 181 -15.55 20.36 20.18
N SER A 182 -16.13 19.30 19.62
CA SER A 182 -15.42 18.10 19.18
C SER A 182 -15.83 17.77 17.76
N SER A 183 -14.88 17.37 16.92
CA SER A 183 -15.19 16.81 15.61
C SER A 183 -15.73 15.39 15.74
N ARG A 184 -16.35 14.91 14.67
CA ARG A 184 -16.56 13.47 14.45
C ARG A 184 -15.22 12.75 14.26
N THR A 185 -15.24 11.44 14.47
CA THR A 185 -14.06 10.58 14.29
C THR A 185 -13.76 10.33 12.80
N VAL A 186 -12.49 10.03 12.49
CA VAL A 186 -12.02 9.41 11.23
C VAL A 186 -11.14 8.23 11.59
N ASP A 187 -11.36 7.12 10.91
CA ASP A 187 -10.44 6.00 11.00
C ASP A 187 -9.31 6.18 9.97
N ILE A 188 -8.07 6.13 10.47
CA ILE A 188 -6.85 6.14 9.66
C ILE A 188 -6.24 4.75 9.77
N ILE A 189 -5.83 4.21 8.64
CA ILE A 189 -5.18 2.91 8.53
C ILE A 189 -3.77 3.14 7.99
N VAL A 190 -2.77 2.55 8.64
CA VAL A 190 -1.39 2.51 8.15
C VAL A 190 -1.05 1.07 7.82
N GLY A 191 -0.60 0.84 6.58
CA GLY A 191 -0.28 -0.48 6.03
C GLY A 191 -1.08 -0.79 4.76
N ASP A 192 -0.93 -2.01 4.27
CA ASP A 192 -1.63 -2.46 3.07
C ASP A 192 -3.02 -3.03 3.42
N PRO A 193 -4.14 -2.46 2.91
CA PRO A 193 -5.47 -3.01 3.14
C PRO A 193 -5.66 -4.40 2.51
N THR A 194 -4.78 -4.83 1.60
CA THR A 194 -4.83 -6.16 0.97
C THR A 194 -4.09 -7.25 1.74
N PHE A 195 -3.31 -6.88 2.75
CA PHE A 195 -2.66 -7.82 3.64
C PHE A 195 -3.05 -7.49 5.08
N PRO A 196 -4.13 -8.10 5.64
CA PRO A 196 -4.23 -8.13 7.09
C PRO A 196 -2.90 -8.68 7.61
N SER A 197 -2.29 -7.98 8.55
CA SER A 197 -1.11 -8.43 9.26
C SER A 197 -1.42 -9.79 9.86
N ILE A 198 -1.07 -10.84 9.11
CA ILE A 198 -0.93 -12.18 9.63
C ILE A 198 0.21 -12.03 10.62
N ASP A 199 -0.12 -11.90 11.90
CA ASP A 199 0.72 -12.51 12.91
C ASP A 199 0.70 -14.02 12.64
N PRO A 200 1.86 -14.68 12.51
CA PRO A 200 1.93 -16.05 12.96
C PRO A 200 3.05 -16.17 14.02
N PRO A 201 2.84 -17.10 14.96
CA PRO A 201 3.33 -18.43 14.64
C PRO A 201 2.25 -19.47 14.87
N PHE A 202 1.23 -19.51 14.01
CA PHE A 202 0.63 -20.80 13.68
C PHE A 202 1.38 -21.32 12.48
N ALA A 203 2.57 -21.88 12.73
CA ALA A 203 3.24 -22.73 11.77
C ALA A 203 2.22 -23.77 11.34
N SER A 204 1.83 -23.74 10.06
CA SER A 204 0.92 -24.72 9.49
C SER A 204 1.48 -26.10 9.84
N TRP A 205 0.63 -27.03 10.27
CA TRP A 205 1.06 -28.36 10.69
C TRP A 205 1.96 -29.02 9.62
N HIS A 206 1.74 -28.67 8.35
CA HIS A 206 2.57 -29.05 7.21
C HIS A 206 4.01 -28.53 7.30
N GLN A 207 4.24 -27.28 7.74
CA GLN A 207 5.58 -26.72 7.92
C GLN A 207 6.34 -27.44 9.04
N ILE A 208 5.67 -27.75 10.16
CA ILE A 208 6.27 -28.53 11.26
C ILE A 208 6.59 -29.94 10.79
N THR A 209 5.65 -30.58 10.07
CA THR A 209 5.84 -31.92 9.51
C THR A 209 7.01 -31.93 8.52
N LEU A 210 7.12 -30.92 7.66
CA LEU A 210 8.25 -30.75 6.73
C LEU A 210 9.57 -30.58 7.46
N CYS A 211 9.64 -29.72 8.49
CA CYS A 211 10.85 -29.52 9.28
C CYS A 211 11.28 -30.81 10.02
N LEU A 212 10.33 -31.57 10.57
CA LEU A 212 10.62 -32.84 11.23
C LEU A 212 11.11 -33.89 10.24
N VAL A 213 10.49 -33.99 9.06
CA VAL A 213 10.93 -34.92 8.01
C VAL A 213 12.33 -34.55 7.50
N MET A 214 12.58 -33.26 7.25
CA MET A 214 13.91 -32.79 6.85
C MET A 214 14.96 -33.07 7.93
N GLY A 215 14.65 -32.81 9.20
CA GLY A 215 15.55 -33.10 10.32
C GLY A 215 15.87 -34.60 10.46
N LEU A 216 14.88 -35.47 10.28
CA LEU A 216 15.07 -36.92 10.28
C LEU A 216 15.93 -37.39 9.11
N LEU A 217 15.71 -36.86 7.90
CA LEU A 217 16.54 -37.17 6.73
C LEU A 217 18.00 -36.78 6.95
N PHE A 218 18.25 -35.57 7.47
CA PHE A 218 19.61 -35.14 7.82
C PHE A 218 20.26 -36.03 8.88
N ALA A 219 19.51 -36.46 9.91
CA ALA A 219 20.03 -37.37 10.93
C ALA A 219 20.36 -38.76 10.37
N LEU A 220 19.55 -39.28 9.45
CA LEU A 220 19.79 -40.55 8.75
C LEU A 220 21.02 -40.45 7.86
N ASP A 221 21.14 -39.40 7.05
CA ASP A 221 22.30 -39.18 6.17
C ASP A 221 23.59 -39.01 6.97
N THR A 222 23.56 -38.22 8.04
CA THR A 222 24.73 -38.02 8.91
C THR A 222 25.08 -39.30 9.67
N GLY A 223 24.08 -40.07 10.12
CA GLY A 223 24.28 -41.35 10.79
C GLY A 223 24.87 -42.41 9.85
N LEU A 224 24.38 -42.50 8.62
CA LEU A 224 24.93 -43.38 7.59
C LEU A 224 26.35 -42.98 7.22
N TYR A 225 26.61 -41.67 7.05
CA TYR A 225 27.94 -41.14 6.77
C TYR A 225 28.93 -41.51 7.88
N ILE A 226 28.55 -41.29 9.15
CA ILE A 226 29.39 -41.67 10.31
C ILE A 226 29.57 -43.19 10.37
N SER A 227 28.53 -43.98 10.09
CA SER A 227 28.63 -45.45 10.10
C SER A 227 29.61 -45.95 9.04
N ILE A 228 29.51 -45.42 7.82
CA ILE A 228 30.44 -45.72 6.73
C ILE A 228 31.87 -45.30 7.12
N GLN A 229 32.05 -44.09 7.65
CA GLN A 229 33.36 -43.61 8.07
C GLN A 229 33.96 -44.46 9.20
N ARG A 230 33.14 -44.94 10.13
CA ARG A 230 33.56 -45.84 11.21
C ARG A 230 33.91 -47.23 10.70
N ASP A 231 33.20 -47.72 9.70
CA ASP A 231 33.49 -48.99 9.02
C ASP A 231 34.80 -48.92 8.22
N PHE A 232 35.03 -47.81 7.53
CA PHE A 232 36.33 -47.50 6.90
C PHE A 232 37.47 -47.46 7.94
N GLN A 233 37.26 -46.81 9.09
CA GLN A 233 38.26 -46.79 10.16
C GLN A 233 38.51 -48.18 10.75
N ARG A 234 37.48 -48.99 10.98
CA ARG A 234 37.64 -50.39 11.44
C ARG A 234 38.39 -51.24 10.43
N SER A 235 38.05 -51.12 9.14
CA SER A 235 38.75 -51.81 8.06
C SER A 235 40.23 -51.41 7.98
N MET A 236 40.55 -50.13 8.22
CA MET A 236 41.93 -49.66 8.30
C MET A 236 42.67 -50.24 9.51
N VAL A 237 42.04 -50.28 10.69
CA VAL A 237 42.63 -50.86 11.92
C VAL A 237 42.86 -52.37 11.78
N ASP A 238 41.89 -53.12 11.23
CA ASP A 238 42.06 -54.56 10.98
C ASP A 238 43.18 -54.84 9.97
N LYS A 239 43.33 -53.98 8.95
CA LYS A 239 44.43 -54.06 7.97
C LYS A 239 45.79 -53.77 8.62
N GLU A 240 45.83 -52.85 9.58
CA GLU A 240 47.03 -52.54 10.35
C GLU A 240 47.41 -53.70 11.30
N GLU A 241 46.44 -54.28 12.02
CA GLU A 241 46.66 -55.48 12.85
C GLU A 241 47.12 -56.69 12.04
N HIS A 242 46.55 -56.91 10.85
CA HIS A 242 47.00 -57.97 9.94
C HIS A 242 48.44 -57.75 9.46
N ASN A 243 48.82 -56.52 9.11
CA ASN A 243 50.18 -56.17 8.74
C ASN A 243 51.16 -56.36 9.92
N PHE A 244 50.77 -55.99 11.15
CA PHE A 244 51.57 -56.21 12.35
C PHE A 244 51.73 -57.71 12.69
N LYS A 245 50.70 -58.54 12.49
CA LYS A 245 50.79 -60.00 12.63
C LYS A 245 51.72 -60.63 11.59
N TRP A 246 51.68 -60.17 10.34
CA TRP A 246 52.57 -60.64 9.29
C TRP A 246 54.04 -60.30 9.57
N ASN A 247 54.32 -59.08 10.04
CA ASN A 247 55.69 -58.65 10.34
C ASN A 247 56.30 -59.42 11.54
N ARG A 248 55.48 -59.72 12.56
CA ARG A 248 55.93 -60.45 13.76
C ARG A 248 56.24 -61.94 13.50
N ASN A 249 55.71 -62.51 12.42
CA ASN A 249 56.00 -63.89 12.01
C ASN A 249 57.24 -64.00 11.09
N GLN A 250 57.86 -62.88 10.69
CA GLN A 250 59.10 -62.88 9.90
C GLN A 250 60.38 -62.76 10.76
N ASP A 251 60.24 -62.47 12.06
CA ASP A 251 61.36 -62.31 13.01
C ASP A 251 61.52 -63.49 13.99
N LYS A 252 61.18 -64.72 13.58
CA LYS A 252 61.40 -65.92 14.41
C LYS A 252 61.80 -67.16 13.62
#